data_AF-A0A9D6UQS6-F1
#
_entry.id   AF-A0A9D6UQS6-F1
#
_cell.length_a   1.000
_cell.length_b   1.000
_cell.length_c   1.000
_cell.angle_alpha   90.00
_cell.angle_beta   90.00
_cell.angle_gamma   90.00
#
_symmetry.space_group_name_H-M   'P 1'
#
loop_
_entity.id
_entity.type
_entity.pdbx_description
1 polymer ?
#
loop_
_entity_poly.entity_id
_entity_poly.type
_entity_poly.pdbx_seq_one_letter_code
_entity_poly.pdbx_strand_id
1 'polypeptide(L)'
;WFTREREAGYHGWTPKQIAQQMFSLADGCTFSAKKDAFANIGGLLCTNDDRLAQQEKDLLILTEGFPTYGGLAGRDLDAIAVGLGEVLEPDYLEYRIVSTRYLGRHIADRGVPIVEPPGGHAIYIDAGRMLGHIPKHEFPAQSLAVELYRHAGVRSVEIGSVMFGEHARNELLRLAIPRRVYTQSHMDYVVEALLEVNARKETLRGYEIISQPEFLRHFSCRFRPL
;
A
#
# COMPACT_ATOMS: atom_id res chain seq x y z
N TRP A 1 9.10 10.69 7.94
CA TRP A 1 8.03 11.62 8.37
C TRP A 1 7.53 11.35 9.78
N PHE A 2 6.92 10.20 10.06
CA PHE A 2 6.34 9.96 11.40
C PHE A 2 7.33 10.04 12.56
N THR A 3 8.58 9.60 12.40
CA THR A 3 9.66 9.81 13.38
C THR A 3 9.82 11.29 13.73
N ARG A 4 9.91 12.16 12.72
CA ARG A 4 9.99 13.62 12.91
C ARG A 4 8.82 14.16 13.73
N GLU A 5 7.61 13.68 13.44
CA GLU A 5 6.37 14.20 14.03
C GLU A 5 6.05 13.63 15.41
N ARG A 6 6.47 12.39 15.70
CA ARG A 6 5.98 11.63 16.85
C ARG A 6 7.07 11.24 17.85
N GLU A 7 8.34 11.25 17.43
CA GLU A 7 9.45 10.81 18.27
C GLU A 7 10.19 12.02 18.85
N ALA A 8 10.26 12.06 20.18
CA ALA A 8 10.93 13.13 20.90
C ALA A 8 12.41 13.21 20.49
N GLY A 9 12.91 14.43 20.26
CA GLY A 9 14.28 14.67 19.80
C GLY A 9 14.47 14.76 18.28
N TYR A 10 13.48 14.36 17.47
CA TYR A 10 13.58 14.38 16.01
C TYR A 10 12.81 15.50 15.31
N HIS A 11 12.08 16.36 16.03
CA HIS A 11 11.27 17.42 15.42
C HIS A 11 12.05 18.41 14.54
N GLY A 12 13.30 18.72 14.92
CA GLY A 12 14.19 19.59 14.16
C GLY A 12 14.96 18.91 13.03
N TRP A 13 14.82 17.59 12.88
CA TRP A 13 15.54 16.83 11.85
C TRP A 13 14.78 16.88 10.52
N THR A 14 15.53 17.01 9.44
CA THR A 14 15.00 16.85 8.08
C THR A 14 14.66 15.38 7.80
N PRO A 15 13.71 15.09 6.89
CA PRO A 15 13.42 13.72 6.46
C PRO A 15 14.66 12.98 5.94
N LYS A 16 15.59 13.69 5.28
CA LYS A 16 16.88 13.15 4.82
C LYS A 16 17.76 12.69 5.96
N GLN A 17 17.96 13.53 6.99
CA GLN A 17 18.76 13.14 8.17
C GLN A 17 18.17 11.93 8.88
N ILE A 18 16.84 11.88 9.02
CA ILE A 18 16.15 10.74 9.61
C ILE A 18 16.36 9.48 8.75
N ALA A 19 16.19 9.57 7.43
CA ALA A 19 16.41 8.43 6.55
C ALA A 19 17.85 7.90 6.63
N GLN A 20 18.84 8.80 6.64
CA GLN A 20 20.25 8.42 6.82
C GLN A 20 20.50 7.72 8.15
N GLN A 21 19.93 8.24 9.25
CA GLN A 21 20.03 7.61 10.57
C GLN A 21 19.32 6.24 10.60
N MET A 22 18.21 6.08 9.90
CA MET A 22 17.54 4.77 9.80
C MET A 22 18.41 3.76 9.04
N PHE A 23 19.02 4.16 7.93
CA PHE A 23 19.89 3.29 7.14
C PHE A 23 21.23 3.01 7.83
N SER A 24 21.73 3.89 8.71
CA SER A 24 22.95 3.60 9.50
C SER A 24 22.75 2.51 10.56
N LEU A 25 21.50 2.12 10.84
CA LEU A 25 21.17 1.03 11.77
C LEU A 25 21.00 -0.33 11.06
N ALA A 26 21.28 -0.40 9.76
CA ALA A 26 21.12 -1.62 8.96
C ALA A 26 22.39 -1.92 8.15
N ASP A 27 22.62 -3.21 7.89
CA ASP A 27 23.75 -3.67 7.06
C ASP A 27 23.48 -3.56 5.55
N GLY A 28 22.24 -3.26 5.17
CA GLY A 28 21.78 -3.20 3.80
C GLY A 28 20.27 -3.00 3.69
N CYS A 29 19.75 -2.93 2.46
CA CYS A 29 18.31 -2.88 2.22
C CYS A 29 17.91 -3.43 0.85
N THR A 30 16.68 -3.94 0.78
CA THR A 30 15.94 -4.04 -0.49
C THR A 30 15.01 -2.85 -0.60
N PHE A 31 14.97 -2.21 -1.77
CA PHE A 31 14.19 -1.01 -1.97
C PHE A 31 13.41 -1.11 -3.27
N SER A 32 12.10 -0.91 -3.21
CA SER A 32 11.29 -0.82 -4.42
C SER A 32 11.04 0.64 -4.76
N ALA A 33 11.69 1.11 -5.83
CA ALA A 33 11.59 2.50 -6.28
C ALA A 33 10.19 2.88 -6.77
N LYS A 34 9.36 1.87 -7.03
CA LYS A 34 7.91 1.98 -7.30
C LYS A 34 7.09 2.64 -6.17
N LYS A 35 7.71 2.88 -5.01
CA LYS A 35 7.07 3.46 -3.82
C LYS A 35 7.64 4.85 -3.55
N ASP A 36 8.56 4.97 -2.60
CA ASP A 36 9.14 6.23 -2.14
C ASP A 36 10.37 6.63 -2.97
N ALA A 37 10.24 6.58 -4.29
CA ALA A 37 11.14 7.23 -5.24
C ALA A 37 10.38 7.74 -6.48
N PHE A 38 9.04 7.80 -6.42
CA PHE A 38 8.13 8.21 -7.49
C PHE A 38 8.22 7.47 -8.83
N ALA A 39 9.15 6.53 -8.98
CA ALA A 39 9.35 5.81 -10.21
C ALA A 39 8.17 4.86 -10.49
N ASN A 40 7.90 4.61 -11.77
CA ASN A 40 6.87 3.64 -12.17
C ASN A 40 7.41 2.20 -12.16
N ILE A 41 8.73 2.02 -12.23
CA ILE A 41 9.44 0.74 -12.21
C ILE A 41 10.74 0.87 -11.38
N GLY A 42 11.39 -0.26 -11.11
CA GLY A 42 12.73 -0.31 -10.54
C GLY A 42 12.81 -0.57 -9.04
N GLY A 43 14.04 -0.84 -8.62
CA GLY A 43 14.43 -1.16 -7.26
C GLY A 43 15.94 -1.15 -7.08
N LEU A 44 16.37 -1.26 -5.83
CA LEU A 44 17.77 -1.23 -5.42
C LEU A 44 17.99 -2.37 -4.43
N LEU A 45 19.18 -2.95 -4.49
CA LEU A 45 19.75 -3.82 -3.47
C LEU A 45 21.03 -3.15 -2.98
N CYS A 46 21.13 -2.95 -1.67
CA CYS A 46 22.24 -2.25 -1.04
C CYS A 46 22.79 -3.12 0.09
N THR A 47 24.11 -3.17 0.23
CA THR A 47 24.81 -3.87 1.30
C THR A 47 26.11 -3.14 1.65
N ASN A 48 26.54 -3.27 2.90
CA ASN A 48 27.83 -2.78 3.40
C ASN A 48 28.94 -3.85 3.32
N ASP A 49 28.61 -5.11 2.98
CA ASP A 49 29.56 -6.24 2.90
C ASP A 49 30.01 -6.46 1.44
N ASP A 50 31.31 -6.28 1.17
CA ASP A 50 31.90 -6.43 -0.17
C ASP A 50 31.76 -7.83 -0.76
N ARG A 51 31.82 -8.87 0.09
CA ARG A 51 31.67 -10.26 -0.33
C ARG A 51 30.22 -10.53 -0.73
N LEU A 52 29.26 -10.02 0.04
CA LEU A 52 27.85 -10.09 -0.31
C LEU A 52 27.58 -9.29 -1.59
N ALA A 53 28.12 -8.08 -1.73
CA ALA A 53 27.99 -7.27 -2.93
C ALA A 53 28.50 -8.00 -4.18
N GLN A 54 29.56 -8.80 -4.06
CA GLN A 54 30.03 -9.64 -5.17
C GLN A 54 29.01 -10.72 -5.55
N GLN A 55 28.48 -11.45 -4.58
CA GLN A 55 27.46 -12.47 -4.81
C GLN A 55 26.18 -11.88 -5.43
N GLU A 56 25.77 -10.70 -4.97
CA GLU A 56 24.61 -9.97 -5.50
C GLU A 56 24.83 -9.55 -6.95
N LYS A 57 26.01 -9.02 -7.30
CA LYS A 57 26.36 -8.68 -8.70
C LYS A 57 26.36 -9.90 -9.60
N ASP A 58 26.92 -11.02 -9.13
CA ASP A 58 26.96 -12.28 -9.89
C ASP A 58 25.54 -12.79 -10.18
N LEU A 59 24.65 -12.75 -9.18
CA LEU A 59 23.25 -13.13 -9.35
C LEU A 59 22.49 -12.16 -10.27
N LEU A 60 22.69 -10.85 -10.09
CA LEU A 60 22.04 -9.81 -10.88
C LEU A 60 22.33 -9.99 -12.38
N ILE A 61 23.57 -10.32 -12.75
CA ILE A 61 23.96 -10.61 -14.14
C ILE A 61 23.16 -11.78 -14.72
N LEU A 62 22.90 -12.81 -13.89
CA LEU A 62 22.18 -14.01 -14.31
C LEU A 62 20.66 -13.79 -14.43
N THR A 63 20.08 -12.87 -13.66
CA THR A 63 18.61 -12.75 -13.54
C THR A 63 18.02 -11.46 -14.10
N GLU A 64 18.71 -10.33 -14.00
CA GLU A 64 18.13 -9.00 -14.32
C GLU A 64 18.93 -8.25 -15.39
N GLY A 65 20.26 -8.22 -15.29
CA GLY A 65 21.15 -7.47 -16.19
C GLY A 65 22.50 -7.11 -15.56
N PHE A 66 23.32 -6.34 -16.27
CA PHE A 66 24.66 -5.95 -15.79
C PHE A 66 24.58 -4.98 -14.59
N PRO A 67 25.57 -4.97 -13.66
CA PRO A 67 25.51 -4.16 -12.43
C PRO A 67 25.32 -2.65 -12.60
N THR A 68 25.63 -2.09 -13.76
CA THR A 68 25.43 -0.65 -14.02
C THR A 68 24.01 -0.29 -14.45
N TYR A 69 23.14 -1.27 -14.71
CA TYR A 69 21.74 -0.99 -15.08
C TYR A 69 20.69 -1.95 -14.50
N GLY A 70 21.05 -3.20 -14.16
CA GLY A 70 20.20 -4.13 -13.41
C GLY A 70 18.78 -4.30 -13.97
N GLY A 71 18.65 -4.46 -15.28
CA GLY A 71 17.36 -4.61 -15.97
C GLY A 71 16.57 -3.32 -16.20
N LEU A 72 17.13 -2.16 -15.87
CA LEU A 72 16.49 -0.85 -16.04
C LEU A 72 17.05 -0.08 -17.24
N ALA A 73 16.20 0.70 -17.91
CA ALA A 73 16.71 1.66 -18.89
C ALA A 73 17.41 2.81 -18.15
N GLY A 74 18.41 3.44 -18.78
CA GLY A 74 19.14 4.56 -18.16
C GLY A 74 18.23 5.71 -17.69
N ARG A 75 17.16 6.00 -18.43
CA ARG A 75 16.15 7.01 -18.04
C ARG A 75 15.37 6.63 -16.77
N ASP A 76 15.19 5.34 -16.50
CA ASP A 76 14.49 4.90 -15.30
C ASP A 76 15.40 5.07 -14.08
N LEU A 77 16.70 4.80 -14.23
CA LEU A 77 17.70 5.08 -13.19
C LEU A 77 17.77 6.58 -12.86
N ASP A 78 17.74 7.43 -13.87
CA ASP A 78 17.72 8.89 -13.71
C ASP A 78 16.45 9.37 -12.99
N ALA A 79 15.27 8.87 -13.39
CA ALA A 79 14.01 9.17 -12.72
C ALA A 79 14.00 8.71 -11.25
N ILE A 80 14.58 7.54 -10.94
CA ILE A 80 14.73 7.05 -9.56
C ILE A 80 15.64 7.99 -8.76
N ALA A 81 16.78 8.41 -9.33
CA ALA A 81 17.72 9.30 -8.65
C ALA A 81 17.08 10.65 -8.30
N VAL A 82 16.35 11.25 -9.24
CA VAL A 82 15.58 12.48 -9.01
C VAL A 82 14.51 12.26 -7.94
N GLY A 83 13.72 11.19 -8.07
CA GLY A 83 12.60 10.92 -7.16
C GLY A 83 13.01 10.61 -5.73
N LEU A 84 14.21 10.04 -5.50
CA LEU A 84 14.78 9.86 -4.16
C LEU A 84 15.13 11.19 -3.48
N GLY A 85 15.45 12.23 -4.25
CA GLY A 85 15.58 13.59 -3.74
C GLY A 85 14.23 14.18 -3.38
N GLU A 86 13.31 14.20 -4.35
CA GLU A 86 11.99 14.83 -4.21
C GLU A 86 11.15 14.24 -3.07
N VAL A 87 11.24 12.92 -2.83
CA VAL A 87 10.42 12.25 -1.81
C VAL A 87 10.77 12.68 -0.38
N LEU A 88 11.96 13.25 -0.18
CA LEU A 88 12.46 13.72 1.11
C LEU A 88 12.05 15.17 1.40
N GLU A 89 11.39 15.85 0.47
CA GLU A 89 10.90 17.20 0.66
C GLU A 89 9.79 17.23 1.74
N PRO A 90 9.96 18.03 2.82
CA PRO A 90 9.01 18.08 3.93
C PRO A 90 7.57 18.39 3.50
N ASP A 91 7.38 19.39 2.63
CA ASP A 91 6.06 19.85 2.21
C ASP A 91 5.32 18.77 1.42
N TYR A 92 6.03 18.02 0.58
CA TYR A 92 5.46 16.87 -0.11
C TYR A 92 5.02 15.77 0.87
N LEU A 93 5.88 15.44 1.84
CA LEU A 93 5.56 14.41 2.84
C LEU A 93 4.39 14.83 3.71
N GLU A 94 4.30 16.10 4.10
CA GLU A 94 3.15 16.64 4.82
C GLU A 94 1.87 16.47 4.00
N TYR A 95 1.86 16.99 2.76
CA TYR A 95 0.74 16.88 1.83
C TYR A 95 0.25 15.43 1.67
N ARG A 96 1.18 14.50 1.42
CA ARG A 96 0.88 13.08 1.26
C ARG A 96 0.18 12.50 2.49
N ILE A 97 0.72 12.77 3.68
CA ILE A 97 0.24 12.18 4.93
C ILE A 97 -1.07 12.83 5.39
N VAL A 98 -1.27 14.13 5.12
CA VAL A 98 -2.54 14.81 5.39
C VAL A 98 -3.65 14.20 4.53
N SER A 99 -3.36 13.89 3.26
CA SER A 99 -4.35 13.26 2.36
C SER A 99 -4.84 11.90 2.88
N THR A 100 -3.93 11.03 3.34
CA THR A 100 -4.35 9.73 3.91
C THR A 100 -5.10 9.92 5.22
N ARG A 101 -4.63 10.82 6.10
CA ARG A 101 -5.28 11.13 7.37
C ARG A 101 -6.69 11.69 7.18
N TYR A 102 -6.88 12.55 6.18
CA TYR A 102 -8.18 13.13 5.82
C TYR A 102 -9.16 12.01 5.49
N LEU A 103 -8.84 11.17 4.49
CA LEU A 103 -9.71 10.05 4.11
C LEU A 103 -10.05 9.15 5.31
N GLY A 104 -9.03 8.74 6.08
CA GLY A 104 -9.21 7.86 7.23
C GLY A 104 -10.14 8.43 8.30
N ARG A 105 -9.92 9.69 8.73
CA ARG A 105 -10.76 10.33 9.75
C ARG A 105 -12.19 10.51 9.27
N HIS A 106 -12.38 11.00 8.04
CA HIS A 106 -13.71 11.30 7.52
C HIS A 106 -14.62 10.07 7.41
N ILE A 107 -14.07 8.87 7.19
CA ILE A 107 -14.87 7.63 7.22
C ILE A 107 -14.98 7.04 8.63
N ALA A 108 -13.92 7.09 9.44
CA ALA A 108 -13.91 6.54 10.80
C ALA A 108 -14.88 7.28 11.74
N ASP A 109 -14.85 8.61 11.71
CA ASP A 109 -15.73 9.48 12.51
C ASP A 109 -17.23 9.25 12.18
N ARG A 110 -17.52 8.59 11.05
CA ARG A 110 -18.86 8.30 10.54
C ARG A 110 -19.17 6.79 10.56
N GLY A 111 -18.44 6.03 11.37
CA GLY A 111 -18.76 4.65 11.73
C GLY A 111 -18.23 3.59 10.76
N VAL A 112 -17.30 3.92 9.85
CA VAL A 112 -16.57 2.92 9.07
C VAL A 112 -15.38 2.42 9.91
N PRO A 113 -15.31 1.13 10.28
CA PRO A 113 -14.20 0.63 11.09
C PRO A 113 -12.92 0.57 10.27
N ILE A 114 -11.85 1.21 10.73
CA ILE A 114 -10.53 1.18 10.09
C ILE A 114 -9.45 0.70 11.06
N VAL A 115 -8.30 0.32 10.50
CA VAL A 115 -7.07 0.18 11.29
C VAL A 115 -6.58 1.57 11.67
N GLU A 116 -6.40 1.80 12.97
CA GLU A 116 -6.00 3.08 13.53
C GLU A 116 -4.60 3.06 14.16
N PRO A 117 -3.85 4.18 14.09
CA PRO A 117 -4.16 5.38 13.29
C PRO A 117 -3.91 5.13 11.78
N PRO A 118 -4.50 5.96 10.89
CA PRO A 118 -4.20 5.92 9.45
C PRO A 118 -2.70 5.88 9.13
N GLY A 119 -2.32 4.96 8.25
CA GLY A 119 -0.97 4.84 7.75
C GLY A 119 -0.60 5.92 6.73
N GLY A 120 0.65 5.92 6.28
CA GLY A 120 1.12 6.94 5.34
C GLY A 120 0.74 6.72 3.88
N HIS A 121 0.36 5.50 3.48
CA HIS A 121 0.21 5.13 2.07
C HIS A 121 -1.18 4.58 1.71
N ALA A 122 -1.98 4.25 2.71
CA ALA A 122 -3.27 3.61 2.51
C ALA A 122 -4.15 3.74 3.76
N ILE A 123 -5.45 3.57 3.56
CA ILE A 123 -6.43 3.26 4.60
C ILE A 123 -6.79 1.79 4.53
N TYR A 124 -6.91 1.15 5.68
CA TYR A 124 -7.32 -0.25 5.80
C TYR A 124 -8.65 -0.28 6.53
N ILE A 125 -9.72 -0.64 5.84
CA ILE A 125 -11.06 -0.84 6.42
C ILE A 125 -11.12 -2.26 6.97
N ASP A 126 -11.59 -2.42 8.20
CA ASP A 126 -11.87 -3.72 8.80
C ASP A 126 -13.22 -4.23 8.29
N ALA A 127 -13.20 -4.91 7.14
CA ALA A 127 -14.39 -5.45 6.50
C ALA A 127 -15.03 -6.56 7.34
N GLY A 128 -14.24 -7.29 8.14
CA GLY A 128 -14.76 -8.30 9.06
C GLY A 128 -15.65 -7.70 10.14
N ARG A 129 -15.31 -6.52 10.66
CA ARG A 129 -16.18 -5.76 11.57
C ARG A 129 -17.32 -5.06 10.84
N MET A 130 -17.04 -4.48 9.67
CA MET A 130 -18.04 -3.73 8.90
C MET A 130 -19.17 -4.63 8.40
N LEU A 131 -18.84 -5.85 7.97
CA LEU A 131 -19.75 -6.82 7.37
C LEU A 131 -19.81 -8.09 8.24
N GLY A 132 -20.06 -7.92 9.54
CA GLY A 132 -20.05 -9.02 10.52
C GLY A 132 -21.07 -10.14 10.24
N HIS A 133 -22.05 -9.89 9.37
CA HIS A 133 -23.01 -10.88 8.87
C HIS A 133 -22.46 -11.78 7.75
N ILE A 134 -21.34 -11.42 7.11
CA ILE A 134 -20.67 -12.23 6.08
C ILE A 134 -19.51 -12.99 6.74
N PRO A 135 -19.60 -14.31 6.88
CA PRO A 135 -18.55 -15.09 7.53
C PRO A 135 -17.27 -15.11 6.67
N LYS A 136 -16.13 -15.33 7.32
CA LYS A 136 -14.80 -15.29 6.69
C LYS A 136 -14.68 -16.14 5.43
N HIS A 137 -15.29 -17.33 5.39
CA HIS A 137 -15.23 -18.23 4.23
C HIS A 137 -16.02 -17.74 3.02
N GLU A 138 -16.82 -16.68 3.18
CA GLU A 138 -17.54 -15.98 2.12
C GLU A 138 -16.90 -14.62 1.75
N PHE A 139 -15.68 -14.38 2.21
CA PHE A 139 -14.80 -13.29 1.79
C PHE A 139 -15.41 -11.87 1.96
N PRO A 140 -15.67 -11.40 3.19
CA PRO A 140 -16.28 -10.09 3.44
C PRO A 140 -15.47 -8.92 2.84
N ALA A 141 -14.15 -8.96 2.92
CA ALA A 141 -13.30 -7.92 2.33
C ALA A 141 -13.38 -7.91 0.79
N GLN A 142 -13.51 -9.08 0.15
CA GLN A 142 -13.73 -9.18 -1.29
C GLN A 142 -15.12 -8.64 -1.68
N SER A 143 -16.15 -8.95 -0.88
CA SER A 143 -17.50 -8.42 -1.07
C SER A 143 -17.49 -6.89 -1.05
N LEU A 144 -16.84 -6.29 -0.05
CA LEU A 144 -16.70 -4.83 0.04
C LEU A 144 -15.92 -4.25 -1.15
N ALA A 145 -14.85 -4.92 -1.60
CA ALA A 145 -14.08 -4.49 -2.77
C ALA A 145 -14.93 -4.42 -4.04
N VAL A 146 -15.73 -5.47 -4.28
CA VAL A 146 -16.61 -5.56 -5.44
C VAL A 146 -17.73 -4.53 -5.35
N GLU A 147 -18.34 -4.36 -4.18
CA GLU A 147 -19.43 -3.40 -4.02
C GLU A 147 -18.97 -1.96 -4.22
N LEU A 148 -17.80 -1.60 -3.69
CA LEU A 148 -17.23 -0.27 -3.88
C LEU A 148 -16.93 0.02 -5.37
N TYR A 149 -16.45 -0.99 -6.11
CA TYR A 149 -16.24 -0.88 -7.55
C TYR A 149 -17.55 -0.76 -8.33
N ARG A 150 -18.59 -1.55 -7.97
CA ARG A 150 -19.90 -1.49 -8.64
C ARG A 150 -20.63 -0.18 -8.38
N HIS A 151 -20.53 0.33 -7.14
CA HIS A 151 -21.20 1.55 -6.70
C HIS A 151 -20.56 2.81 -7.28
N ALA A 152 -19.22 2.89 -7.25
CA ALA A 152 -18.51 4.15 -7.53
C ALA A 152 -17.30 4.00 -8.48
N GLY A 153 -17.06 2.82 -9.05
CA GLY A 153 -15.88 2.59 -9.89
C GLY A 153 -14.55 2.65 -9.13
N VAL A 154 -14.57 2.69 -7.80
CA VAL A 154 -13.37 2.79 -6.96
C VAL A 154 -12.80 1.40 -6.75
N ARG A 155 -11.63 1.15 -7.34
CA ARG A 155 -10.92 -0.12 -7.19
C ARG A 155 -10.04 -0.10 -5.95
N SER A 156 -10.26 -1.07 -5.07
CA SER A 156 -9.51 -1.34 -3.85
C SER A 156 -8.87 -2.73 -3.92
N VAL A 157 -8.19 -3.17 -2.86
CA VAL A 157 -7.60 -4.51 -2.81
C VAL A 157 -7.91 -5.20 -1.50
N GLU A 158 -8.34 -6.45 -1.62
CA GLU A 158 -8.54 -7.35 -0.50
C GLU A 158 -7.20 -7.73 0.13
N ILE A 159 -7.14 -7.72 1.46
CA ILE A 159 -6.02 -8.17 2.27
C ILE A 159 -6.62 -9.03 3.40
N GLY A 160 -7.03 -10.25 3.06
CA GLY A 160 -7.75 -11.12 3.98
C GLY A 160 -7.76 -12.58 3.54
N SER A 161 -8.90 -13.24 3.74
CA SER A 161 -9.13 -14.65 3.45
C SER A 161 -8.88 -15.04 1.99
N VAL A 162 -9.04 -14.15 1.01
CA VAL A 162 -8.65 -14.44 -0.38
C VAL A 162 -7.13 -14.51 -0.50
N MET A 163 -6.42 -13.49 -0.01
CA MET A 163 -4.96 -13.37 -0.10
C MET A 163 -4.20 -14.43 0.70
N PHE A 164 -4.61 -14.66 1.95
CA PHE A 164 -3.86 -15.50 2.90
C PHE A 164 -4.54 -16.82 3.24
N GLY A 165 -5.74 -17.08 2.73
CA GLY A 165 -6.48 -18.30 3.04
C GLY A 165 -6.74 -18.45 4.53
N GLU A 166 -6.50 -19.66 5.05
CA GLU A 166 -6.70 -19.97 6.46
C GLU A 166 -5.83 -19.12 7.39
N HIS A 167 -4.64 -18.71 6.92
CA HIS A 167 -3.70 -17.88 7.67
C HIS A 167 -4.12 -16.40 7.79
N ALA A 168 -5.19 -15.97 7.11
CA ALA A 168 -5.72 -14.62 7.26
C ALA A 168 -6.14 -14.35 8.70
N ARG A 169 -5.50 -13.39 9.37
CA ARG A 169 -5.87 -12.99 10.74
C ARG A 169 -6.97 -11.94 10.78
N ASN A 170 -7.09 -11.16 9.72
CA ASN A 170 -8.03 -10.05 9.59
C ASN A 170 -8.66 -10.09 8.19
N GLU A 171 -9.82 -9.46 8.04
CA GLU A 171 -10.48 -9.23 6.75
C GLU A 171 -10.40 -7.75 6.42
N LEU A 172 -9.32 -7.33 5.75
CA LEU A 172 -9.07 -5.91 5.49
C LEU A 172 -9.32 -5.57 4.03
N LEU A 173 -9.91 -4.40 3.80
CA LEU A 173 -9.92 -3.75 2.49
C LEU A 173 -8.93 -2.60 2.48
N ARG A 174 -7.93 -2.65 1.60
CA ARG A 174 -6.92 -1.60 1.48
C ARG A 174 -7.27 -0.62 0.36
N LEU A 175 -7.41 0.65 0.73
CA LEU A 175 -7.47 1.81 -0.15
C LEU A 175 -6.06 2.38 -0.29
N ALA A 176 -5.30 1.86 -1.26
CA ALA A 176 -3.94 2.33 -1.53
C ALA A 176 -3.98 3.65 -2.32
N ILE A 177 -3.22 4.65 -1.89
CA ILE A 177 -3.22 5.99 -2.50
C ILE A 177 -1.89 6.20 -3.26
N PRO A 178 -1.92 6.23 -4.60
CA PRO A 178 -0.77 6.62 -5.41
C PRO A 178 -0.31 8.05 -5.10
N ARG A 179 1.00 8.26 -5.17
CA ARG A 179 1.63 9.54 -4.82
C ARG A 179 1.43 10.54 -5.97
N ARG A 180 1.00 11.77 -5.65
CA ARG A 180 0.84 12.89 -6.62
C ARG A 180 -0.13 12.62 -7.79
N VAL A 181 -1.10 11.71 -7.61
CA VAL A 181 -2.08 11.37 -8.66
C VAL A 181 -3.45 11.97 -8.38
N TYR A 182 -3.96 11.75 -7.16
CA TYR A 182 -5.32 12.15 -6.78
C TYR A 182 -5.32 13.47 -6.02
N THR A 183 -6.47 14.15 -6.06
CA THR A 183 -6.72 15.46 -5.47
C THR A 183 -7.64 15.34 -4.26
N GLN A 184 -7.88 16.45 -3.56
CA GLN A 184 -8.83 16.52 -2.46
C GLN A 184 -10.23 16.04 -2.88
N SER A 185 -10.75 16.50 -4.03
CA SER A 185 -12.08 16.10 -4.52
C SER A 185 -12.18 14.60 -4.84
N HIS A 186 -11.07 13.96 -5.24
CA HIS A 186 -11.06 12.50 -5.37
C HIS A 186 -11.14 11.80 -4.01
N MET A 187 -10.53 12.36 -2.96
CA MET A 187 -10.67 11.82 -1.60
C MET A 187 -12.10 12.01 -1.09
N ASP A 188 -12.72 13.17 -1.34
CA ASP A 188 -14.12 13.44 -0.99
C ASP A 188 -15.06 12.45 -1.68
N TYR A 189 -14.86 12.20 -2.97
CA TYR A 189 -15.62 11.21 -3.73
C TYR A 189 -15.52 9.81 -3.12
N VAL A 190 -14.31 9.39 -2.71
CA VAL A 190 -14.12 8.08 -2.06
C VAL A 190 -14.79 8.05 -0.68
N VAL A 191 -14.74 9.14 0.09
CA VAL A 191 -15.45 9.25 1.38
C VAL A 191 -16.95 9.07 1.17
N GLU A 192 -17.56 9.82 0.25
CA GLU A 192 -19.00 9.75 -0.03
C GLU A 192 -19.41 8.34 -0.47
N ALA A 193 -18.71 7.77 -1.44
CA ALA A 193 -18.97 6.42 -1.94
C ALA A 193 -18.91 5.36 -0.83
N LEU A 194 -17.93 5.44 0.08
CA LEU A 194 -17.81 4.51 1.20
C LEU A 194 -18.93 4.67 2.22
N LEU A 195 -19.36 5.89 2.49
CA LEU A 195 -20.45 6.14 3.45
C LEU A 195 -21.80 5.65 2.91
N GLU A 196 -22.04 5.81 1.61
CA GLU A 196 -23.22 5.26 0.94
C GLU A 196 -23.22 3.72 0.94
N VAL A 197 -22.07 3.09 0.70
CA VAL A 197 -21.93 1.63 0.84
C VAL A 197 -22.12 1.20 2.31
N ASN A 198 -21.56 1.94 3.26
CA ASN A 198 -21.70 1.66 4.70
C ASN A 198 -23.17 1.76 5.16
N ALA A 199 -23.94 2.71 4.64
CA ALA A 199 -25.35 2.87 4.95
C ALA A 199 -26.21 1.66 4.54
N ARG A 200 -25.79 0.92 3.51
CA ARG A 200 -26.46 -0.29 3.01
C ARG A 200 -25.69 -1.59 3.23
N LYS A 201 -24.71 -1.60 4.14
CA LYS A 201 -23.79 -2.73 4.36
C LYS A 201 -24.49 -4.07 4.64
N GLU A 202 -25.64 -4.06 5.30
CA GLU A 202 -26.45 -5.26 5.60
C GLU A 202 -27.03 -5.93 4.33
N THR A 203 -27.12 -5.20 3.21
CA THR A 203 -27.59 -5.76 1.93
C THR A 203 -26.49 -6.51 1.18
N LEU A 204 -25.22 -6.33 1.55
CA LEU A 204 -24.11 -7.01 0.89
C LEU A 204 -24.15 -8.50 1.19
N ARG A 205 -23.67 -9.29 0.24
CA ARG A 205 -23.60 -10.75 0.31
C ARG A 205 -22.18 -11.23 0.08
N GLY A 206 -21.91 -12.42 0.59
CA GLY A 206 -20.65 -13.08 0.41
C GLY A 206 -20.41 -13.55 -1.03
N TYR A 207 -19.22 -14.11 -1.25
CA TYR A 207 -18.81 -14.68 -2.51
C TYR A 207 -18.29 -16.10 -2.30
N GLU A 208 -18.30 -16.90 -3.35
CA GLU A 208 -17.57 -18.17 -3.40
C GLU A 208 -16.58 -18.18 -4.56
N ILE A 209 -15.46 -18.89 -4.37
CA ILE A 209 -14.44 -19.09 -5.41
C ILE A 209 -14.93 -20.19 -6.36
N ILE A 210 -15.05 -19.87 -7.65
CA ILE A 210 -15.41 -20.83 -8.70
C ILE A 210 -14.18 -21.37 -9.45
N SER A 211 -13.05 -20.67 -9.36
CA SER A 211 -11.77 -21.06 -9.95
C SER A 211 -10.63 -20.33 -9.26
N GLN A 212 -9.55 -21.04 -8.93
CA GLN A 212 -8.34 -20.47 -8.33
C GLN A 212 -7.07 -21.10 -8.93
N PRO A 213 -5.96 -20.35 -9.05
CA PRO A 213 -4.64 -20.90 -9.37
C PRO A 213 -4.05 -21.66 -8.18
N GLU A 214 -2.97 -22.42 -8.42
CA GLU A 214 -2.21 -23.11 -7.37
C GLU A 214 -1.51 -22.14 -6.41
N PHE A 215 -0.92 -21.08 -6.95
CA PHE A 215 -0.19 -20.07 -6.17
C PHE A 215 -0.79 -18.68 -6.35
N LEU A 216 -0.66 -17.85 -5.31
CA LEU A 216 -1.01 -16.41 -5.33
C LEU A 216 -2.45 -16.13 -5.81
N ARG A 217 -3.41 -16.89 -5.29
CA ARG A 217 -4.79 -16.90 -5.76
C ARG A 217 -5.51 -15.54 -5.79
N HIS A 218 -5.13 -14.59 -4.93
CA HIS A 218 -5.69 -13.24 -4.93
C HIS A 218 -5.50 -12.45 -6.24
N PHE A 219 -4.58 -12.84 -7.12
CA PHE A 219 -4.41 -12.18 -8.41
C PHE A 219 -5.39 -12.63 -9.48
N SER A 220 -5.82 -13.90 -9.47
CA SER A 220 -6.51 -14.50 -10.61
C SER A 220 -7.67 -15.44 -10.26
N CYS A 221 -8.09 -15.48 -9.00
CA CYS A 221 -9.35 -16.10 -8.61
C CYS A 221 -10.53 -15.54 -9.40
N ARG A 222 -11.49 -16.42 -9.70
CA ARG A 222 -12.83 -16.05 -10.17
C ARG A 222 -13.83 -16.36 -9.07
N PHE A 223 -14.81 -15.48 -8.92
CA PHE A 223 -15.84 -15.59 -7.89
C PHE A 223 -17.24 -15.52 -8.50
N ARG A 224 -18.24 -16.02 -7.78
CA ARG A 224 -19.65 -15.69 -8.00
C ARG A 224 -20.29 -15.21 -6.68
N PRO A 225 -21.28 -14.31 -6.73
CA PRO A 225 -22.06 -13.93 -5.55
C PRO A 225 -22.81 -15.13 -4.98
N LEU A 226 -22.98 -15.15 -3.65
CA LEU A 226 -23.88 -16.05 -2.92
C LEU A 226 -25.31 -15.50 -2.84
#